data_AF-A0A1Q3K3A3-F1
#
_entry.id   AF-A0A1Q3K3A3-F1
#
_cell.length_a   1.000
_cell.length_b   1.000
_cell.length_c   1.000
_cell.angle_alpha   90.00
_cell.angle_beta   90.00
_cell.angle_gamma   90.00
#
_symmetry.space_group_name_H-M   'P 1'
#
loop_
_entity.id
_entity.type
_entity.pdbx_description
1 polymer ?
#
loop_
_entity_poly.entity_id
_entity_poly.type
_entity_poly.pdbx_seq_one_letter_code
_entity_poly.pdbx_strand_id
1 'polypeptide(L)'
;MTSLQASAQAQLRQLIEQLERLEEEKKALASDIRDKFAEAKAMGLDPKIMKQILRLRKQPKDDRDEEEAILATYMHALGMLDALPSDPPMMAAE
;
A
#
# COMPACT_ATOMS: atom_id res chain seq x y z
N MET A 1 -20.24 18.38 37.75
CA MET A 1 -19.31 17.23 37.68
C MET A 1 -20.16 15.98 37.61
N THR A 2 -20.43 15.46 36.41
CA THR A 2 -21.24 14.25 36.25
C THR A 2 -20.33 13.05 36.52
N SER A 3 -20.54 12.35 37.63
CA SER A 3 -19.81 11.12 37.93
C SER A 3 -20.39 9.96 37.10
N LEU A 4 -19.52 9.11 36.56
CA LEU A 4 -19.94 7.87 35.90
C LEU A 4 -20.53 6.92 36.96
N GLN A 5 -21.65 6.27 36.63
CA GLN A 5 -22.19 5.17 37.44
C GLN A 5 -21.17 4.02 37.54
N ALA A 6 -21.17 3.28 38.65
CA ALA A 6 -20.18 2.23 38.91
C ALA A 6 -20.14 1.13 37.83
N SER A 7 -21.29 0.78 37.25
CA SER A 7 -21.39 -0.16 36.13
C SER A 7 -20.66 0.36 34.88
N ALA A 8 -20.84 1.65 34.55
CA ALA A 8 -20.15 2.29 33.43
C ALA A 8 -18.63 2.37 33.67
N GLN A 9 -18.19 2.56 34.93
CA GLN A 9 -16.76 2.52 35.27
C GLN A 9 -16.16 1.12 35.07
N ALA A 10 -16.89 0.06 35.43
CA ALA A 10 -16.45 -1.32 35.22
C ALA A 10 -16.36 -1.68 33.73
N GLN A 11 -17.36 -1.29 32.93
CA GLN A 11 -17.35 -1.48 31.48
C GLN A 11 -16.18 -0.74 30.82
N LEU A 12 -15.91 0.50 31.24
CA LEU A 12 -14.79 1.28 30.74
C LEU A 12 -13.46 0.58 31.01
N ARG A 13 -13.24 0.08 32.24
CA ARG A 13 -12.01 -0.66 32.58
C ARG A 13 -11.83 -1.89 31.68
N GLN A 14 -12.87 -2.69 31.51
CA GLN A 14 -12.82 -3.87 30.63
C GLN A 14 -12.50 -3.51 29.18
N LEU A 15 -13.09 -2.42 28.65
CA LEU A 15 -12.78 -1.93 27.30
C LEU A 15 -11.33 -1.48 27.16
N ILE A 16 -10.80 -0.75 28.14
CA ILE A 16 -9.40 -0.30 28.13
C ILE A 16 -8.45 -1.51 28.16
N GLU A 17 -8.69 -2.47 29.04
CA GLU A 17 -7.88 -3.69 29.11
C GLU A 17 -7.91 -4.48 27.79
N GLN A 18 -9.06 -4.53 27.11
CA GLN A 18 -9.16 -5.16 25.79
C GLN A 18 -8.36 -4.40 24.73
N LEU A 19 -8.45 -3.06 24.72
CA LEU A 19 -7.71 -2.22 23.78
C LEU A 19 -6.20 -2.30 24.00
N GLU A 20 -5.74 -2.34 25.24
CA GLU A 20 -4.31 -2.50 25.57
C GLU A 20 -3.75 -3.81 25.02
N ARG A 21 -4.48 -4.92 25.21
CA ARG A 21 -4.10 -6.22 24.62
C ARG A 21 -4.03 -6.15 23.09
N LEU A 22 -5.03 -5.54 22.43
CA LEU A 22 -5.03 -5.38 20.97
C LEU A 22 -3.88 -4.50 20.47
N GLU A 23 -3.50 -3.46 21.22
CA GLU A 23 -2.35 -2.62 20.87
C GLU A 23 -1.00 -3.36 21.04
N GLU A 24 -0.89 -4.25 22.03
CA GLU A 24 0.27 -5.14 22.17
C GLU A 24 0.38 -6.13 21.00
N GLU A 25 -0.73 -6.80 20.63
CA GLU A 25 -0.79 -7.71 19.49
C GLU A 25 -0.42 -7.00 18.17
N LYS A 26 -0.95 -5.79 17.96
CA LYS A 26 -0.62 -4.96 16.80
C LYS A 26 0.87 -4.59 16.76
N LYS A 27 1.48 -4.29 17.91
CA LYS A 27 2.93 -4.03 17.98
C LYS A 27 3.76 -5.27 17.66
N ALA A 28 3.37 -6.43 18.18
CA ALA A 28 4.02 -7.70 17.87
C ALA A 28 3.96 -7.98 16.36
N LEU A 29 2.77 -7.89 15.76
CA LEU A 29 2.57 -8.09 14.32
C LEU A 29 3.36 -7.07 13.48
N ALA A 30 3.41 -5.80 13.90
CA ALA A 30 4.21 -4.79 13.24
C ALA A 30 5.73 -5.05 13.35
N SER A 31 6.18 -5.73 14.41
CA SER A 31 7.55 -6.22 14.53
C SER A 31 7.82 -7.34 13.52
N ASP A 32 6.96 -8.35 13.48
CA ASP A 32 7.09 -9.49 12.56
C ASP A 32 7.14 -9.03 11.10
N ILE A 33 6.29 -8.06 10.72
CA ILE A 33 6.31 -7.46 9.39
C ILE A 33 7.65 -6.78 9.10
N ARG A 34 8.22 -6.05 10.06
CA ARG A 34 9.53 -5.39 9.90
C ARG A 34 10.64 -6.43 9.72
N ASP A 35 10.62 -7.50 10.50
CA ASP A 35 11.62 -8.57 10.43
C ASP A 35 11.56 -9.28 9.07
N LYS A 36 10.36 -9.47 8.50
CA LYS A 36 10.23 -10.01 7.13
C LYS A 36 10.79 -9.09 6.06
N PHE A 37 10.63 -7.77 6.19
CA PHE A 37 11.31 -6.84 5.27
C PHE A 37 12.82 -6.82 5.47
N ALA A 38 13.31 -7.01 6.70
CA ALA A 38 14.74 -7.11 6.97
C ALA A 38 15.35 -8.39 6.37
N GLU A 39 14.66 -9.53 6.51
CA GLU A 39 15.01 -10.80 5.88
C GLU A 39 15.08 -10.66 4.35
N ALA A 40 14.04 -10.09 3.74
CA ALA A 40 14.01 -9.83 2.30
C ALA A 40 15.19 -8.93 1.84
N LYS A 41 15.52 -7.90 2.64
CA LYS A 41 16.67 -7.02 2.36
C LYS A 41 17.99 -7.79 2.43
N ALA A 42 18.16 -8.69 3.39
CA ALA A 42 19.35 -9.54 3.49
C ALA A 42 19.49 -10.50 2.30
N MET A 43 18.36 -10.89 1.69
CA MET A 43 18.31 -11.66 0.43
C MET A 43 18.58 -10.80 -0.82
N GLY A 44 18.80 -9.49 -0.68
CA GLY A 44 19.06 -8.57 -1.79
C GLY A 44 17.81 -7.99 -2.46
N LEU A 45 16.62 -8.15 -1.87
CA LEU A 45 15.38 -7.54 -2.35
C LEU A 45 15.25 -6.09 -1.84
N ASP A 46 14.55 -5.24 -2.58
CA ASP A 46 14.24 -3.86 -2.15
C ASP A 46 12.89 -3.79 -1.42
N PRO A 47 12.87 -3.52 -0.09
CA PRO A 47 11.64 -3.39 0.67
C PRO A 47 10.70 -2.28 0.16
N LYS A 48 11.23 -1.23 -0.48
CA LYS A 48 10.42 -0.13 -1.03
C LYS A 48 9.57 -0.63 -2.19
N ILE A 49 10.16 -1.38 -3.11
CA ILE A 49 9.45 -1.98 -4.24
C ILE A 49 8.46 -3.04 -3.76
N MET A 50 8.83 -3.86 -2.77
CA MET A 50 7.90 -4.83 -2.17
C MET A 50 6.65 -4.16 -1.57
N LYS A 51 6.80 -3.02 -0.87
CA LYS A 51 5.65 -2.25 -0.35
C LYS A 51 4.76 -1.71 -1.47
N GLN A 52 5.35 -1.27 -2.58
CA GLN A 52 4.60 -0.85 -3.77
C GLN A 52 3.81 -2.02 -4.35
N ILE A 53 4.41 -3.21 -4.47
CA ILE A 53 3.72 -4.43 -4.91
C ILE A 53 2.57 -4.79 -3.96
N LEU A 54 2.77 -4.73 -2.64
CA LEU A 54 1.70 -4.99 -1.67
C LEU A 54 0.53 -4.01 -1.80
N ARG A 55 0.80 -2.73 -2.11
CA ARG A 55 -0.25 -1.75 -2.39
C ARG A 55 -1.01 -2.08 -3.68
N LEU A 56 -0.28 -2.35 -4.77
CA LEU A 56 -0.89 -2.73 -6.05
C LEU A 56 -1.75 -3.99 -5.93
N ARG A 57 -1.31 -4.98 -5.14
CA ARG A 57 -2.05 -6.22 -4.91
C ARG A 57 -3.31 -6.06 -4.05
N LYS A 58 -3.46 -4.93 -3.36
CA LYS A 58 -4.68 -4.61 -2.58
C LYS A 58 -5.73 -3.88 -3.44
N GLN A 59 -5.34 -3.30 -4.56
CA GLN A 59 -6.28 -2.66 -5.49
C GLN A 59 -7.03 -3.72 -6.30
N PRO A 60 -8.33 -3.51 -6.59
CA PRO A 60 -9.05 -4.31 -7.58
C PRO A 60 -8.32 -4.31 -8.92
N LYS A 61 -8.42 -5.43 -9.65
CA LYS A 61 -7.75 -5.55 -10.95
C LYS A 61 -8.22 -4.49 -11.94
N ASP A 62 -9.52 -4.25 -12.01
CA ASP A 62 -10.12 -3.33 -12.97
C ASP A 62 -9.64 -1.89 -12.71
N ASP A 63 -9.69 -1.43 -11.45
CA ASP A 63 -9.17 -0.11 -11.05
C ASP A 63 -7.69 0.05 -11.40
N ARG A 64 -6.88 -1.00 -11.18
CA ARG A 64 -5.45 -0.97 -11.51
C ARG A 64 -5.22 -0.89 -13.01
N ASP A 65 -5.96 -1.68 -13.79
CA ASP A 65 -5.81 -1.73 -15.24
C ASP A 65 -6.27 -0.39 -15.88
N GLU A 66 -7.30 0.27 -15.32
CA GLU A 66 -7.72 1.63 -15.69
C GLU A 66 -6.65 2.69 -15.34
N GLU A 67 -6.14 2.69 -14.10
CA GLU A 67 -5.05 3.59 -13.67
C GLU A 67 -3.79 3.42 -14.55
N GLU A 68 -3.42 2.17 -14.89
CA GLU A 68 -2.27 1.86 -15.74
C GLU A 68 -2.47 2.39 -17.18
N ALA A 69 -3.66 2.27 -17.76
CA ALA A 69 -3.96 2.80 -19.09
C ALA A 69 -3.86 4.34 -19.15
N ILE A 70 -4.37 5.03 -18.13
CA ILE A 70 -4.28 6.49 -18.02
C ILE A 70 -2.82 6.92 -17.82
N LEU A 71 -2.09 6.25 -16.92
CA LEU A 71 -0.70 6.53 -16.65
C LEU A 71 0.17 6.36 -17.90
N ALA A 72 -0.02 5.26 -18.65
CA ALA A 72 0.68 5.03 -19.90
C ALA A 72 0.44 6.15 -20.92
N THR A 73 -0.81 6.62 -21.04
CA THR A 73 -1.18 7.75 -21.92
C THR A 73 -0.41 9.02 -21.53
N TYR A 74 -0.35 9.34 -20.24
CA TYR A 74 0.37 10.53 -19.76
C TYR A 74 1.88 10.41 -19.91
N MET A 75 2.46 9.24 -19.61
CA MET A 75 3.90 9.01 -19.78
C MET A 75 4.30 9.08 -21.25
N HIS A 76 3.48 8.56 -22.17
CA HIS A 76 3.68 8.71 -23.61
C HIS A 76 3.66 10.18 -24.02
N ALA A 77 2.68 10.96 -23.56
CA ALA A 77 2.60 12.39 -23.83
C ALA A 77 3.81 13.19 -23.30
N LEU A 78 4.44 12.70 -22.23
CA LEU A 78 5.65 13.29 -21.64
C LEU A 78 6.96 12.75 -22.23
N GLY A 79 6.90 11.83 -23.21
CA GLY A 79 8.09 11.18 -23.77
C GLY A 79 8.87 10.30 -22.78
N MET A 80 8.20 9.84 -21.72
CA MET A 80 8.78 9.00 -20.67
C MET A 80 8.65 7.50 -20.94
N LEU A 81 7.84 7.11 -21.92
CA LEU A 81 7.88 5.78 -22.53
C LEU A 81 8.71 5.89 -23.80
N ASP A 82 9.78 5.08 -23.90
CA ASP A 82 10.49 4.91 -25.17
C ASP A 82 9.45 4.56 -26.23
N ALA A 83 9.50 5.29 -27.35
CA ALA A 83 8.58 5.14 -28.46
C ALA A 83 8.33 3.65 -28.70
N LEU A 84 7.05 3.24 -28.65
CA LEU A 84 6.68 1.95 -29.22
C LEU A 84 7.32 1.91 -30.62
N PRO A 85 7.95 0.81 -31.06
CA PRO A 85 8.49 0.67 -32.41
C PRO A 85 7.36 0.57 -33.47
N SER A 86 6.29 1.35 -33.32
CA SER A 86 5.08 1.27 -34.12
C SER A 86 4.51 2.63 -34.54
N ASP A 87 5.25 3.73 -34.45
CA ASP A 87 5.02 4.81 -35.39
C ASP A 87 5.76 4.45 -36.68
N PRO A 88 5.09 3.87 -37.70
CA PRO A 88 5.69 3.86 -39.03
C PRO A 88 6.00 5.31 -39.36
N PRO A 89 7.18 5.60 -39.96
CA PRO A 89 7.52 6.97 -40.33
C PRO A 89 6.34 7.48 -41.14
N MET A 90 5.69 8.55 -40.64
CA MET A 90 4.72 9.33 -41.39
C MET A 90 5.36 9.53 -42.76
N MET A 91 4.87 8.75 -43.74
CA MET A 91 5.40 8.76 -45.09
C MET A 91 5.27 10.20 -45.53
N ALA A 92 6.43 10.82 -45.74
CA ALA A 92 6.54 12.13 -46.33
C ALA A 92 5.67 12.11 -47.58
N ALA A 93 4.59 12.88 -47.57
CA ALA A 93 3.87 13.24 -48.76
C ALA A 93 4.84 14.07 -49.61
N GLU A 94 5.48 13.43 -50.58
CA GLU A 94 5.99 14.10 -51.78
C GLU A 94 4.85 14.39 -52.75
#